data_AF-A0ABD6ESJ8-F1
#
_entry.id   AF-A0ABD6ESJ8-F1
#
_cell.length_a   1.000
_cell.length_b   1.000
_cell.length_c   1.000
_cell.angle_alpha   90.00
_cell.angle_beta   90.00
_cell.angle_gamma   90.00
#
_symmetry.space_group_name_H-M   'P 1'
#
loop_
_entity.id
_entity.type
_entity.pdbx_description
1 polymer ?
#
loop_
_entity_poly.entity_id
_entity_poly.type
_entity_poly.pdbx_seq_one_letter_code
_entity_poly.pdbx_strand_id
1 'polypeptide(L)'
;MSLIGAFGRSDVATISARTAKIHHENERDNLLLIIRLVLRAFLQRSVNLKGNLMEVESQQLSDLFVMLEKIFWHGFKFSANQRSVISLRSPDAELWRYVNRVAVTYSDLKESVVSIDQMESIPLVFLSTEPF
;
A
#
# COMPACT_ATOMS: atom_id res chain seq x y z
N MET A 1 -12.99 30.86 32.84
CA MET A 1 -12.89 29.77 31.85
C MET A 1 -14.30 29.45 31.39
N SER A 2 -14.70 29.89 30.19
CA SER A 2 -16.11 29.80 29.72
C SER A 2 -16.44 28.40 29.18
N LEU A 3 -17.48 27.77 29.74
CA LEU A 3 -18.07 26.50 29.30
C LEU A 3 -18.52 26.52 27.82
N ILE A 4 -18.80 27.70 27.27
CA ILE A 4 -19.21 27.89 25.87
C ILE A 4 -18.06 27.57 24.90
N GLY A 5 -16.80 27.84 25.29
CA GLY A 5 -15.63 27.51 24.48
C GLY A 5 -15.31 26.01 24.43
N ALA A 6 -15.77 25.24 25.42
CA ALA A 6 -15.58 23.79 25.48
C ALA A 6 -16.60 23.03 24.60
N PHE A 7 -17.85 23.51 24.57
CA PHE A 7 -18.91 22.92 23.74
C PHE A 7 -18.61 23.08 22.24
N GLY A 8 -18.25 24.29 21.79
CA GLY A 8 -17.89 24.53 20.39
C GLY A 8 -16.64 23.77 19.92
N ARG A 9 -15.67 23.50 20.81
CA ARG A 9 -14.47 22.70 20.49
C ARG A 9 -14.79 21.21 20.35
N SER A 10 -15.71 20.70 21.17
CA SER A 10 -16.17 19.30 21.13
C SER A 10 -16.94 19.01 19.84
N ASP A 11 -17.79 19.94 19.40
CA ASP A 11 -18.57 19.78 18.17
C ASP A 11 -17.66 19.83 16.93
N VAL A 12 -16.69 20.74 16.89
CA VAL A 12 -15.69 20.84 15.81
C VAL A 12 -14.80 19.59 15.74
N ALA A 13 -14.34 19.07 16.89
CA ALA A 13 -13.55 17.83 16.93
C ALA A 13 -14.36 16.63 16.42
N THR A 14 -15.64 16.56 16.78
CA THR A 14 -16.56 15.49 16.34
C THR A 14 -16.84 15.56 14.84
N ILE A 15 -17.09 16.76 14.31
CA ILE A 15 -17.29 16.98 12.87
C ILE A 15 -16.01 16.64 12.10
N SER A 16 -14.84 17.08 12.57
CA SER A 16 -13.55 16.74 11.97
C SER A 16 -13.30 15.24 11.93
N ALA A 17 -13.56 14.53 13.03
CA ALA A 17 -13.42 13.07 13.09
C ALA A 17 -14.37 12.35 12.12
N ARG A 18 -15.63 12.82 12.00
CA ARG A 18 -16.60 12.28 11.04
C ARG A 18 -16.17 12.52 9.61
N THR A 19 -15.68 13.71 9.29
CA THR A 19 -15.18 14.05 7.95
C THR A 19 -13.96 13.20 7.59
N ALA A 20 -13.01 13.00 8.52
CA ALA A 20 -11.86 12.14 8.30
C ALA A 20 -12.26 10.68 8.04
N LYS A 21 -13.28 10.17 8.76
CA LYS A 21 -13.82 8.83 8.52
C LYS A 21 -14.43 8.70 7.13
N ILE A 22 -15.28 9.66 6.72
CA ILE A 22 -15.90 9.67 5.39
C ILE A 22 -14.83 9.73 4.30
N HIS A 23 -13.82 10.58 4.49
CA HIS A 23 -12.70 10.69 3.54
C HIS A 23 -11.99 9.35 3.37
N HIS A 24 -11.67 8.67 4.47
CA HIS A 24 -11.01 7.36 4.44
C HIS A 24 -11.88 6.27 3.78
N GLU A 25 -13.20 6.29 4.01
CA GLU A 25 -14.13 5.37 3.35
C GLU A 25 -14.20 5.64 1.83
N ASN A 26 -14.23 6.90 1.43
CA ASN A 26 -14.21 7.29 0.01
C ASN A 26 -12.89 6.92 -0.67
N GLU A 27 -11.74 7.11 0.00
CA GLU A 27 -10.44 6.67 -0.48
C GLU A 27 -10.41 5.16 -0.71
N ARG A 28 -10.92 4.38 0.25
CA ARG A 28 -11.05 2.92 0.10
C ARG A 28 -11.87 2.56 -1.12
N ASP A 29 -13.04 3.16 -1.29
CA ASP A 29 -13.95 2.84 -2.38
C ASP A 29 -13.37 3.24 -3.75
N ASN A 30 -12.66 4.38 -3.80
CA ASN A 30 -11.91 4.81 -4.99
C ASN A 30 -10.78 3.84 -5.33
N LEU A 31 -9.98 3.41 -4.35
CA LEU A 31 -8.91 2.43 -4.58
C LEU A 31 -9.47 1.10 -5.09
N LEU A 32 -10.59 0.64 -4.54
CA LEU A 32 -11.28 -0.58 -5.00
C LEU A 32 -11.83 -0.44 -6.43
N LEU A 33 -12.34 0.74 -6.80
CA LEU A 33 -12.76 1.02 -8.16
C LEU A 33 -11.55 0.97 -9.12
N ILE A 34 -10.47 1.68 -8.79
CA ILE A 34 -9.30 1.81 -9.66
C ILE A 34 -8.62 0.46 -9.87
N ILE A 35 -8.42 -0.34 -8.81
CA ILE A 35 -7.81 -1.68 -8.97
C ILE A 35 -8.66 -2.61 -9.83
N ARG A 36 -10.00 -2.50 -9.78
CA ARG A 36 -10.87 -3.27 -10.69
C ARG A 36 -10.64 -2.89 -12.15
N LEU A 37 -10.46 -1.60 -12.43
CA LEU A 37 -10.16 -1.12 -13.79
C LEU A 37 -8.78 -1.61 -14.25
N VAL A 38 -7.76 -1.49 -13.40
CA VAL A 38 -6.40 -1.95 -13.68
C VAL A 38 -6.34 -3.46 -13.89
N LEU A 39 -6.96 -4.24 -13.01
CA LEU A 39 -7.07 -5.70 -13.15
C LEU A 39 -7.78 -6.09 -14.46
N ARG A 40 -8.85 -5.37 -14.83
CA ARG A 40 -9.54 -5.63 -16.09
C ARG A 40 -8.62 -5.39 -17.29
N ALA A 41 -7.88 -4.28 -17.30
CA ALA A 41 -6.94 -3.96 -18.37
C ALA A 41 -5.80 -4.99 -18.45
N PHE A 42 -5.24 -5.38 -17.30
CA PHE A 42 -4.23 -6.42 -17.17
C PHE A 42 -4.71 -7.76 -17.72
N LEU A 43 -5.89 -8.23 -17.28
CA LEU A 43 -6.47 -9.50 -17.72
C LEU A 43 -6.80 -9.47 -19.21
N GLN A 44 -7.37 -8.37 -19.72
CA GLN A 44 -7.65 -8.22 -21.14
C GLN A 44 -6.35 -8.32 -21.97
N ARG A 45 -5.27 -7.70 -21.52
CA ARG A 45 -3.96 -7.81 -22.18
C ARG A 45 -3.43 -9.24 -22.11
N SER A 46 -3.46 -9.86 -20.94
CA SER A 46 -2.97 -11.23 -20.70
C SER A 46 -3.68 -12.26 -21.58
N VAL A 47 -5.01 -12.21 -21.65
CA VAL A 47 -5.81 -13.12 -22.50
C VAL A 47 -5.47 -12.95 -23.99
N ASN A 48 -5.21 -11.72 -24.43
CA ASN A 48 -4.88 -11.43 -25.82
C ASN A 48 -3.49 -11.94 -26.24
N LEU A 49 -2.63 -12.31 -25.30
CA LEU A 49 -1.29 -12.83 -25.60
C LEU A 49 -1.29 -14.30 -26.06
N LYS A 50 -2.44 -15.00 -26.03
CA LYS A 50 -2.63 -16.36 -26.59
C LYS A 50 -1.52 -17.37 -26.18
N GLY A 51 -1.08 -17.31 -24.92
CA GLY A 51 -0.05 -18.20 -24.37
C GLY A 51 1.37 -17.62 -24.38
N ASN A 52 1.56 -16.43 -24.95
CA ASN A 52 2.81 -15.68 -24.77
C ASN A 52 2.86 -15.03 -23.38
N LEU A 53 4.07 -14.93 -22.83
CA LEU A 53 4.30 -14.26 -21.56
C LEU A 53 4.11 -12.74 -21.71
N MET A 54 3.59 -12.08 -20.67
CA MET A 54 3.64 -10.62 -20.60
C MET A 54 5.09 -10.15 -20.50
N GLU A 55 5.43 -9.15 -21.29
CA GLU A 55 6.70 -8.43 -21.17
C GLU A 55 6.78 -7.76 -19.79
N VAL A 56 7.95 -7.84 -19.15
CA VAL A 56 8.21 -7.25 -17.82
C VAL A 56 8.00 -5.74 -17.84
N GLU A 57 8.26 -5.09 -18.97
CA GLU A 57 8.09 -3.66 -19.19
C GLU A 57 6.65 -3.26 -19.59
N SER A 58 5.70 -4.18 -19.50
CA SER A 58 4.30 -3.89 -19.82
C SER A 58 3.72 -2.86 -18.85
N GLN A 59 3.16 -1.78 -19.39
CA GLN A 59 2.43 -0.77 -18.62
C GLN A 59 1.34 -1.38 -17.73
N GLN A 60 0.62 -2.39 -18.22
CA GLN A 60 -0.45 -3.04 -17.46
C GLN A 60 0.07 -3.79 -16.22
N LEU A 61 1.28 -4.32 -16.29
CA LEU A 61 1.94 -4.96 -15.15
C LEU A 61 2.42 -3.91 -14.14
N SER A 62 3.01 -2.82 -14.63
CA SER A 62 3.44 -1.69 -13.80
C SER A 62 2.25 -1.06 -13.06
N ASP A 63 1.16 -0.76 -13.76
CA ASP A 63 -0.07 -0.20 -13.19
C ASP A 63 -0.65 -1.12 -12.11
N LEU A 64 -0.61 -2.44 -12.34
CA LEU A 64 -1.07 -3.43 -11.37
C LEU A 64 -0.23 -3.40 -10.09
N PHE A 65 1.10 -3.42 -10.20
CA PHE A 65 1.97 -3.36 -9.02
C PHE A 65 1.83 -2.06 -8.25
N VAL A 66 1.80 -0.91 -8.93
CA VAL A 66 1.59 0.40 -8.30
C VAL A 66 0.26 0.46 -7.56
N MET A 67 -0.81 -0.07 -8.15
CA MET A 67 -2.12 -0.05 -7.49
C MET A 67 -2.22 -1.04 -6.32
N LEU A 68 -1.59 -2.21 -6.42
CA LEU A 68 -1.50 -3.14 -5.29
C LEU A 68 -0.74 -2.52 -4.12
N GLU A 69 0.38 -1.86 -4.40
CA GLU A 69 1.16 -1.15 -3.38
C GLU A 69 0.33 -0.08 -2.67
N LYS A 70 -0.38 0.77 -3.43
CA LYS A 70 -1.30 1.79 -2.87
C LYS A 70 -2.38 1.18 -1.97
N ILE A 71 -2.93 0.03 -2.36
CA ILE A 71 -3.94 -0.67 -1.56
C ILE A 71 -3.34 -1.21 -0.27
N PHE A 72 -2.15 -1.82 -0.34
CA PHE A 72 -1.48 -2.32 0.85
C PHE A 72 -1.20 -1.19 1.84
N TRP A 73 -0.72 -0.05 1.35
CA TRP A 73 -0.50 1.14 2.19
C TRP A 73 -1.78 1.70 2.81
N HIS A 74 -2.88 1.75 2.05
CA HIS A 74 -4.16 2.22 2.58
C HIS A 74 -4.72 1.30 3.68
N GLY A 75 -4.56 -0.02 3.51
CA GLY A 75 -4.99 -1.01 4.51
C GLY A 75 -4.09 -1.09 5.74
N PHE A 76 -2.90 -0.50 5.67
CA PHE A 76 -1.90 -0.59 6.72
C PHE A 76 -2.27 0.28 7.92
N LYS A 77 -2.73 -0.37 9.00
CA LYS A 77 -3.03 0.31 10.26
C LYS A 77 -1.76 0.58 11.04
N PHE A 78 -1.21 1.78 10.88
CA PHE A 78 -0.13 2.24 11.76
C PHE A 78 -0.66 2.40 13.18
N SER A 79 -0.09 1.68 14.14
CA SER A 79 -0.23 2.07 15.54
C SER A 79 0.40 3.46 15.74
N ALA A 80 -0.09 4.26 16.68
CA ALA A 80 0.43 5.61 16.93
C ALA A 80 1.96 5.61 17.20
N ASN A 81 2.47 4.52 17.79
CA ASN A 81 3.90 4.30 18.06
C ASN A 81 4.69 3.85 16.81
N GLN A 82 4.04 3.41 15.74
CA GLN A 82 4.68 3.02 14.48
C GLN A 82 4.81 4.19 13.51
N ARG A 83 3.92 5.20 13.58
CA ARG A 83 4.01 6.41 12.72
C ARG A 83 5.33 7.15 12.91
N SER A 84 5.84 7.23 14.15
CA SER A 84 7.15 7.81 14.44
C SER A 84 8.33 6.93 14.00
N VAL A 85 8.14 5.61 13.90
CA VAL A 85 9.19 4.65 13.52
C VAL A 85 9.33 4.51 12.00
N ILE A 86 8.28 4.79 11.22
CA ILE A 86 8.38 4.85 9.74
C ILE A 86 9.19 6.06 9.31
N SER A 87 9.21 7.15 10.09
CA SER A 87 10.15 8.23 9.82
C SER A 87 11.63 7.79 9.96
N LEU A 88 11.89 6.63 10.57
CA LEU A 88 13.22 6.06 10.79
C LEU A 88 13.54 4.87 9.87
N ARG A 89 12.59 4.40 9.05
CA ARG A 89 12.74 3.24 8.14
C ARG A 89 12.13 3.54 6.78
N SER A 90 12.69 2.99 5.70
CA SER A 90 12.07 3.17 4.39
C SER A 90 10.67 2.52 4.37
N PRO A 91 9.69 3.16 3.70
CA PRO A 91 8.36 2.58 3.50
C PRO A 91 8.45 1.14 2.97
N ASP A 92 9.30 0.90 1.97
CA ASP A 92 9.47 -0.41 1.35
C ASP A 92 9.87 -1.51 2.35
N ALA A 93 10.76 -1.18 3.30
CA ALA A 93 11.17 -2.12 4.33
C ALA A 93 10.03 -2.50 5.27
N GLU A 94 9.13 -1.57 5.60
CA GLU A 94 7.99 -1.85 6.46
C GLU A 94 6.92 -2.68 5.73
N LEU A 95 6.68 -2.39 4.45
CA LEU A 95 5.81 -3.21 3.61
C LEU A 95 6.35 -4.64 3.45
N TRP A 96 7.66 -4.80 3.20
CA TRP A 96 8.30 -6.12 3.12
C TRP A 96 8.19 -6.90 4.44
N ARG A 97 8.36 -6.24 5.59
CA ARG A 97 8.15 -6.86 6.90
C ARG A 97 6.71 -7.33 7.12
N TYR A 98 5.75 -6.60 6.60
CA TYR A 98 4.35 -7.02 6.65
C TYR A 98 4.10 -8.26 5.82
N VAL A 99 4.61 -8.28 4.58
CA VAL A 99 4.56 -9.47 3.71
C VAL A 99 5.20 -10.67 4.40
N ASN A 100 6.38 -10.51 5.00
CA ASN A 100 7.06 -11.53 5.79
C ASN A 100 6.17 -12.07 6.94
N ARG A 101 5.47 -11.18 7.66
CA ARG A 101 4.56 -11.60 8.75
C ARG A 101 3.39 -12.41 8.23
N VAL A 102 2.79 -12.00 7.12
CA VAL A 102 1.67 -12.72 6.49
C VAL A 102 2.13 -14.06 5.91
N ALA A 103 3.33 -14.11 5.34
CA ALA A 103 3.92 -15.32 4.77
C ALA A 103 4.07 -16.47 5.77
N VAL A 104 4.23 -16.19 7.08
CA VAL A 104 4.24 -17.22 8.12
C VAL A 104 2.96 -18.07 8.11
N THR A 105 1.83 -17.48 7.69
CA THR A 105 0.52 -18.14 7.64
C THR A 105 0.27 -18.90 6.32
N TYR A 106 1.01 -18.61 5.24
CA TYR A 106 0.74 -19.14 3.90
C TYR A 106 2.01 -19.76 3.30
N SER A 107 2.03 -21.07 3.09
CA SER A 107 3.20 -21.83 2.60
C SER A 107 3.76 -21.30 1.29
N ASP A 108 2.89 -21.03 0.33
CA ASP A 108 3.29 -20.66 -1.05
C ASP A 108 3.90 -19.25 -1.06
N LEU A 109 3.37 -18.37 -0.22
CA LEU A 109 3.93 -17.04 0.00
C LEU A 109 5.26 -17.12 0.73
N LYS A 110 5.40 -18.03 1.71
CA LYS A 110 6.66 -18.24 2.43
C LYS A 110 7.79 -18.66 1.51
N GLU A 111 7.53 -19.59 0.59
CA GLU A 111 8.50 -20.01 -0.42
C GLU A 111 8.94 -18.80 -1.27
N SER A 112 7.99 -18.02 -1.76
CA SER A 112 8.26 -16.82 -2.57
C SER A 112 9.10 -15.79 -1.82
N VAL A 113 8.82 -15.54 -0.53
CA VAL A 113 9.60 -14.62 0.32
C VAL A 113 11.03 -15.12 0.50
N VAL A 114 11.22 -16.41 0.79
CA VAL A 114 12.55 -17.00 0.95
C VAL A 114 13.35 -16.90 -0.35
N SER A 115 12.72 -17.15 -1.50
CA SER A 115 13.37 -16.99 -2.80
C SER A 115 13.84 -15.56 -3.03
N ILE A 116 13.00 -14.57 -2.69
CA ILE A 116 13.34 -13.15 -2.83
C ILE A 116 14.49 -12.73 -1.90
N ASP A 117 14.48 -13.18 -0.63
CA ASP A 117 15.54 -12.88 0.34
C ASP A 117 16.91 -13.51 -0.03
N GLN A 118 16.89 -14.60 -0.81
CA GLN A 118 18.10 -15.28 -1.30
C GLN A 118 18.67 -14.69 -2.58
N MET A 119 18.01 -13.70 -3.20
CA MET A 119 18.51 -13.05 -4.41
C MET A 119 19.72 -12.18 -4.06
N GLU A 120 20.93 -12.57 -4.52
CA GLU A 120 22.21 -11.89 -4.22
C GLU A 120 22.29 -10.43 -4.69
N SER A 121 21.32 -9.94 -5.46
CA SER A 121 21.11 -8.51 -5.67
C SER A 121 19.68 -8.24 -6.11
N ILE A 122 18.83 -7.83 -5.17
CA ILE A 122 17.82 -6.84 -5.51
C ILE A 122 18.48 -5.52 -5.16
N PRO A 123 19.10 -4.81 -6.12
CA PRO A 123 19.55 -3.48 -5.83
C PRO A 123 18.28 -2.70 -5.49
N LEU A 124 18.11 -2.38 -4.19
CA LEU A 124 17.22 -1.34 -3.72
C LEU A 124 17.76 -0.02 -4.27
N VAL A 125 17.67 0.20 -5.59
CA VAL A 125 18.02 1.46 -6.25
C VAL A 125 17.10 2.59 -5.75
N PHE A 126 16.06 2.27 -4.98
CA PHE A 126 15.21 3.23 -4.27
C PHE A 126 15.72 3.64 -2.87
N LEU A 127 16.83 3.09 -2.37
CA LEU A 127 17.40 3.48 -1.06
C LEU A 127 18.62 4.41 -1.13
N SER A 128 19.04 4.82 -2.33
CA SER A 128 20.15 5.76 -2.50
C SER A 128 19.82 6.81 -3.55
N THR A 129 18.84 7.66 -3.26
CA THR A 129 18.93 9.06 -3.71
C THR A 129 19.58 9.85 -2.57
N GLU A 130 20.87 10.11 -2.75
CA GLU A 130 21.67 11.00 -1.91
C GLU A 130 21.03 12.39 -1.79
N PRO A 131 21.22 13.08 -0.66
CA PRO A 131 20.81 14.47 -0.52
C PRO A 131 21.78 15.35 -1.33
N PHE A 132 21.25 16.11 -2.28
CA PHE A 132 21.84 17.39 -2.69
C PHE A 132 21.05 18.53 -2.04
#